data_AF-A0A1N6YPV3-F1
#
_entry.id   AF-A0A1N6YPV3-F1
#
_cell.length_a   1.000
_cell.length_b   1.000
_cell.length_c   1.000
_cell.angle_alpha   90.00
_cell.angle_beta   90.00
_cell.angle_gamma   90.00
#
_symmetry.space_group_name_H-M   'P 1'
#
loop_
_entity.id
_entity.type
_entity.pdbx_description
1 polymer ?
#
loop_
_entity_poly.entity_id
_entity_poly.type
_entity_poly.pdbx_seq_one_letter_code
_entity_poly.pdbx_strand_id
1 'polypeptide(L)'
;MTPAALIDMATSAALVILSIALLLTVVRIVRGPTLADRVLGLDMLVAVAIGMIAVIALRSGFTLYIDIAIALGLVGFLATIAFARFILARGLNPEAEGGRGAVAAVARKPAVSGAKAGKKAQGKGRKGKG
;
A
#
# COMPACT_ATOMS: atom_id res chain seq x y z
N MET A 1 27.14 -11.89 -42.11
CA MET A 1 26.28 -11.15 -41.17
C MET A 1 27.08 -9.97 -40.65
N THR A 2 26.73 -8.74 -41.06
CA THR A 2 27.40 -7.54 -40.58
C THR A 2 26.93 -7.22 -39.15
N PRO A 3 27.77 -6.61 -38.29
CA PRO A 3 27.37 -6.25 -36.93
C PRO A 3 26.11 -5.37 -36.88
N ALA A 4 25.94 -4.47 -37.87
CA ALA A 4 24.76 -3.62 -37.98
C ALA A 4 23.47 -4.44 -38.20
N ALA A 5 23.50 -5.44 -39.08
CA ALA A 5 22.34 -6.29 -39.35
C ALA A 5 21.91 -7.10 -38.11
N LEU A 6 22.85 -7.50 -37.26
CA LEU A 6 22.54 -8.18 -35.99
C LEU A 6 21.78 -7.26 -35.03
N ILE A 7 22.20 -6.00 -34.90
CA ILE A 7 21.54 -5.01 -34.03
C ILE A 7 20.13 -4.70 -34.56
N ASP A 8 19.97 -4.54 -35.87
CA ASP A 8 18.66 -4.28 -36.47
C ASP A 8 17.68 -5.44 -36.26
N MET A 9 18.13 -6.68 -36.46
CA MET A 9 17.31 -7.87 -36.19
C MET A 9 16.96 -7.98 -34.70
N ALA A 10 17.95 -7.79 -33.81
CA ALA A 10 17.74 -7.90 -32.37
C ALA A 10 16.78 -6.82 -31.84
N THR A 11 16.94 -5.57 -32.26
CA THR A 11 16.06 -4.47 -31.84
C THR A 11 14.64 -4.63 -32.41
N SER A 12 14.50 -5.11 -33.64
CA SER A 12 13.18 -5.40 -34.23
C SER A 12 12.47 -6.53 -33.46
N ALA A 13 13.18 -7.62 -33.16
CA ALA A 13 12.65 -8.71 -32.34
C ALA A 13 12.27 -8.23 -30.93
N ALA A 14 13.12 -7.41 -30.30
CA ALA A 14 12.84 -6.84 -28.98
C ALA A 14 11.58 -5.98 -28.99
N LEU A 15 11.37 -5.11 -29.99
CA LEU A 15 10.15 -4.31 -30.09
C LEU A 15 8.89 -5.17 -30.24
N VAL A 16 8.95 -6.26 -31.01
CA VAL A 16 7.82 -7.19 -31.15
C VAL A 16 7.51 -7.86 -29.80
N ILE A 17 8.53 -8.39 -29.13
CA ILE A 17 8.36 -9.07 -27.83
C ILE A 17 7.84 -8.09 -26.78
N LEU A 18 8.39 -6.87 -26.72
CA LEU A 18 7.95 -5.84 -25.77
C LEU A 18 6.53 -5.34 -26.07
N SER A 19 6.12 -5.28 -27.33
CA SER A 19 4.74 -4.94 -27.71
C SER A 19 3.77 -6.02 -27.23
N ILE A 20 4.12 -7.30 -27.38
CA ILE A 20 3.34 -8.41 -26.84
C ILE A 20 3.29 -8.32 -25.31
N ALA A 21 4.44 -8.09 -24.66
CA ALA A 21 4.51 -7.92 -23.21
C ALA A 21 3.61 -6.78 -22.73
N LEU A 22 3.62 -5.63 -23.42
CA LEU A 22 2.76 -4.48 -23.11
C LEU A 22 1.27 -4.88 -23.14
N LEU A 23 0.84 -5.57 -24.20
CA LEU A 23 -0.55 -6.04 -24.31
C LEU A 23 -0.92 -7.03 -23.19
N LEU A 24 -0.04 -7.98 -22.89
CA LEU A 24 -0.24 -8.94 -21.80
C LEU A 24 -0.33 -8.24 -20.44
N THR A 25 0.50 -7.23 -20.20
CA THR A 25 0.50 -6.47 -18.95
C THR A 25 -0.78 -5.63 -18.82
N VAL A 26 -1.25 -4.99 -19.90
CA VAL A 26 -2.54 -4.28 -19.91
C VAL A 26 -3.69 -5.24 -19.58
N VAL A 27 -3.70 -6.42 -20.20
CA VAL A 27 -4.70 -7.46 -19.92
C VAL A 27 -4.68 -7.88 -18.44
N ARG A 28 -3.49 -8.06 -17.86
CA ARG A 28 -3.31 -8.38 -16.44
C ARG A 28 -3.88 -7.28 -15.53
N ILE A 29 -3.60 -6.01 -15.83
CA ILE A 29 -4.11 -4.87 -15.05
C ILE A 29 -5.65 -4.86 -15.03
N VAL A 30 -6.29 -5.12 -16.17
CA VAL A 30 -7.77 -5.11 -16.27
C VAL A 30 -8.38 -6.30 -15.53
N ARG A 31 -7.81 -7.49 -15.67
CA ARG A 31 -8.30 -8.74 -15.06
C ARG A 31 -7.92 -8.91 -13.59
N GLY A 32 -7.02 -8.08 -13.07
CA GLY A 32 -6.49 -8.22 -11.71
C GLY A 32 -7.58 -8.16 -10.63
N PRO A 33 -7.69 -9.18 -9.76
CA PRO A 33 -8.77 -9.28 -8.77
C PRO A 33 -8.55 -8.37 -7.54
N THR A 34 -7.29 -8.07 -7.21
CA THR A 34 -6.94 -7.25 -6.04
C THR A 34 -6.31 -5.92 -6.47
N LEU A 35 -6.43 -4.89 -5.61
CA LEU A 35 -5.77 -3.60 -5.87
C LEU A 35 -4.23 -3.75 -5.95
N ALA A 36 -3.66 -4.65 -5.16
CA ALA A 36 -2.23 -4.95 -5.18
C ALA A 36 -1.79 -5.57 -6.53
N ASP A 37 -2.58 -6.49 -7.09
CA ASP A 37 -2.28 -7.12 -8.38
C ASP A 37 -2.32 -6.09 -9.54
N ARG A 38 -3.27 -5.16 -9.49
CA ARG A 38 -3.38 -4.08 -10.47
C ARG A 38 -2.18 -3.13 -10.43
N VAL A 39 -1.70 -2.77 -9.23
CA VAL A 39 -0.53 -1.89 -9.13
C VAL A 39 0.76 -2.59 -9.49
N LEU A 40 0.91 -3.87 -9.14
CA LEU A 40 2.03 -4.66 -9.66
C LEU A 40 1.99 -4.74 -11.20
N GLY A 41 0.79 -4.83 -11.79
CA GLY A 41 0.61 -4.72 -13.23
C GLY A 41 1.03 -3.36 -13.80
N LEU A 42 0.68 -2.25 -13.13
CA LEU A 42 1.08 -0.90 -13.54
C LEU A 42 2.61 -0.70 -13.45
N ASP A 43 3.25 -1.22 -12.41
CA ASP A 43 4.71 -1.19 -12.26
C ASP A 43 5.40 -1.93 -13.42
N MET A 44 4.90 -3.13 -13.74
CA MET A 44 5.37 -3.89 -14.91
C MET A 44 5.12 -3.16 -16.23
N LEU A 45 4.02 -2.41 -16.34
CA LEU A 45 3.73 -1.63 -17.55
C LEU A 45 4.77 -0.51 -17.75
N VAL A 46 5.16 0.16 -16.67
CA VAL A 46 6.22 1.17 -16.68
C VAL A 46 7.55 0.53 -17.07
N ALA A 47 7.91 -0.62 -16.49
CA ALA A 47 9.13 -1.34 -16.84
C ALA A 47 9.19 -1.73 -18.33
N VAL A 48 8.08 -2.24 -18.89
CA VAL A 48 7.99 -2.57 -20.32
C VAL A 48 8.11 -1.32 -21.20
N ALA A 49 7.49 -0.20 -20.80
CA ALA A 49 7.61 1.07 -21.50
C ALA A 49 9.06 1.60 -21.52
N ILE A 50 9.75 1.54 -20.39
CA ILE A 50 11.19 1.89 -20.28
C ILE A 50 12.03 1.03 -21.22
N GLY A 51 11.78 -0.29 -21.25
CA GLY A 51 12.44 -1.20 -22.18
C GLY A 51 12.20 -0.83 -23.65
N MET A 52 10.97 -0.46 -24.01
CA MET A 52 10.65 0.00 -25.37
C MET A 52 11.40 1.29 -25.73
N ILE A 53 11.42 2.27 -24.84
CA ILE A 53 12.11 3.54 -25.04
C ILE A 53 13.63 3.29 -25.20
N ALA A 54 14.21 2.39 -24.41
CA ALA A 54 15.62 2.04 -24.53
C ALA A 54 15.96 1.41 -25.90
N VAL A 55 15.11 0.54 -26.43
CA VAL A 55 15.30 -0.04 -27.77
C VAL A 55 15.13 1.03 -28.86
N ILE A 56 14.20 1.97 -28.70
CA ILE A 56 14.04 3.11 -29.61
C ILE A 56 15.26 4.02 -29.57
N ALA A 57 15.85 4.24 -28.39
CA ALA A 57 17.10 4.99 -28.23
C ALA A 57 18.24 4.35 -29.03
N LEU A 58 18.38 3.02 -28.96
CA LEU A 58 19.39 2.29 -29.72
C LEU A 58 19.21 2.44 -31.24
N ARG A 59 17.97 2.44 -31.74
CA ARG A 59 17.70 2.58 -33.18
C ARG A 59 17.83 4.01 -33.69
N SER A 60 17.44 5.00 -32.88
CA SER A 60 17.47 6.41 -33.26
C SER A 60 18.83 7.07 -33.05
N GLY A 61 19.66 6.52 -32.15
CA GLY A 61 20.94 7.11 -31.76
C GLY A 61 20.82 8.34 -30.85
N PHE A 62 19.61 8.77 -30.50
CA PHE A 62 19.39 9.92 -29.63
C PHE A 62 19.41 9.51 -28.16
N THR A 63 20.39 10.00 -27.42
CA THR A 63 20.57 9.71 -25.98
C THR A 63 19.45 10.29 -25.11
N LEU A 64 18.71 11.29 -25.60
CA LEU A 64 17.57 11.89 -24.91
C LEU A 64 16.50 10.86 -24.52
N TYR A 65 16.33 9.79 -25.30
CA TYR A 65 15.42 8.70 -24.94
C TYR A 65 15.88 7.93 -23.69
N ILE A 66 17.20 7.79 -23.48
CA ILE A 66 17.74 7.15 -22.26
C ILE A 66 17.46 8.02 -21.03
N ASP A 67 17.57 9.34 -21.14
CA ASP A 67 17.25 10.25 -20.04
C ASP A 67 15.77 10.14 -19.64
N ILE A 68 14.87 10.07 -20.64
CA ILE A 68 13.44 9.83 -20.43
C ILE A 68 13.21 8.47 -19.75
N ALA A 69 13.89 7.42 -20.21
CA ALA A 69 13.76 6.08 -19.64
C ALA A 69 14.20 6.03 -18.17
N ILE A 70 15.31 6.69 -17.83
CA ILE A 70 15.80 6.79 -16.44
C ILE A 70 14.81 7.58 -15.58
N ALA A 71 14.32 8.73 -16.06
CA ALA A 71 13.35 9.54 -15.34
C ALA A 71 12.04 8.76 -15.07
N LEU A 72 11.53 8.05 -16.07
CA LEU A 72 10.35 7.18 -15.92
C LEU A 72 10.61 6.03 -14.93
N GLY A 73 11.81 5.46 -14.91
CA GLY A 73 12.20 4.43 -13.94
C GLY A 73 12.14 4.93 -12.50
N LEU A 74 12.70 6.11 -12.25
CA LEU A 74 12.68 6.72 -10.91
C LEU A 74 11.26 7.07 -10.46
N VAL A 75 10.48 7.69 -11.35
CA VAL A 75 9.09 8.07 -11.05
C VAL A 75 8.20 6.84 -10.85
N GLY A 76 8.33 5.84 -11.72
CA GLY A 76 7.59 4.58 -11.62
C GLY A 76 7.86 3.85 -10.31
N PHE A 77 9.14 3.71 -9.95
CA PHE A 77 9.54 3.08 -8.69
C PHE A 77 8.99 3.82 -7.47
N LEU A 78 9.08 5.16 -7.47
CA LEU A 78 8.53 5.98 -6.38
C LEU A 78 7.00 5.82 -6.27
N ALA A 79 6.28 5.77 -7.39
CA ALA A 79 4.83 5.54 -7.41
C ALA A 79 4.46 4.18 -6.78
N THR A 80 5.22 3.13 -7.09
CA THR A 80 5.02 1.79 -6.52
C THR A 80 5.27 1.77 -5.00
N ILE A 81 6.32 2.44 -4.52
CA ILE A 81 6.58 2.60 -3.07
C ILE A 81 5.46 3.38 -2.39
N ALA A 82 5.04 4.50 -2.97
CA ALA A 82 3.98 5.34 -2.43
C ALA A 82 2.67 4.55 -2.30
N PHE A 83 2.36 3.72 -3.31
CA PHE A 83 1.19 2.86 -3.28
C PHE A 83 1.30 1.73 -2.24
N ALA A 84 2.46 1.07 -2.13
CA ALA A 84 2.69 0.05 -1.11
C ALA A 84 2.49 0.63 0.31
N ARG A 85 3.02 1.84 0.55
CA ARG A 85 2.82 2.58 1.81
C ARG A 85 1.36 2.94 2.03
N PHE A 86 0.64 3.35 0.99
CA PHE A 86 -0.79 3.64 1.05
C PHE A 86 -1.61 2.40 1.44
N ILE A 87 -1.36 1.24 0.81
CA ILE A 87 -2.02 -0.02 1.17
C ILE A 87 -1.73 -0.39 2.62
N LEU A 88 -0.46 -0.35 3.06
CA LEU A 88 -0.08 -0.69 4.43
C LEU A 88 -0.72 0.24 5.46
N ALA A 89 -0.75 1.55 5.19
CA ALA A 89 -1.36 2.53 6.08
C ALA A 89 -2.89 2.39 6.17
N ARG A 90 -3.56 1.92 5.11
CA ARG A 90 -5.01 1.69 5.09
C ARG A 90 -5.38 0.33 5.66
N GLY A 91 -4.57 -0.71 5.44
CA GLY A 91 -4.77 -2.07 5.94
C GLY A 91 -4.59 -2.23 7.45
N LEU A 92 -3.86 -1.32 8.10
CA LEU A 92 -3.66 -1.28 9.56
C LEU A 92 -4.68 -0.40 10.31
N ASN A 93 -5.65 0.20 9.63
CA ASN A 93 -6.70 1.02 10.24
C ASN A 93 -8.12 0.38 10.28
N PRO A 94 -8.32 -0.91 10.62
CA PRO A 94 -9.66 -1.38 11.02
C PRO A 94 -10.04 -0.93 12.46
N GLU A 95 -9.08 -0.51 13.28
CA GLU A 95 -9.29 -0.17 14.71
C GLU A 95 -9.76 1.29 14.95
N ALA A 96 -9.68 2.19 13.95
CA ALA A 96 -10.08 3.60 14.13
C ALA A 96 -11.62 3.83 14.16
N GLU A 97 -12.39 2.83 13.75
CA GLU A 97 -13.85 2.80 13.92
C GLU A 97 -14.29 1.97 15.14
N GLY A 98 -13.54 0.94 15.54
CA GLY A 98 -13.86 0.10 16.71
C GLY A 98 -13.38 0.66 18.06
N GLY A 99 -12.31 1.45 18.08
CA GLY A 99 -11.66 1.92 19.31
C GLY A 99 -12.39 3.04 20.04
N ARG A 100 -13.27 3.81 19.38
CA ARG A 100 -14.02 4.92 20.02
C ARG A 100 -15.16 4.44 20.93
N GLY A 101 -15.68 3.23 20.73
CA GLY A 101 -16.73 2.66 21.58
C GLY A 101 -16.19 2.04 22.87
N ALA A 102 -15.03 1.38 22.82
CA ALA A 102 -14.44 0.70 23.96
C ALA A 102 -13.82 1.66 24.99
N VAL A 103 -13.13 2.72 24.54
CA VAL A 103 -12.55 3.73 25.46
C VAL A 103 -13.62 4.60 26.13
N ALA A 104 -14.76 4.84 25.48
CA ALA A 104 -15.90 5.56 26.07
C ALA A 104 -16.61 4.73 27.17
N ALA A 105 -16.65 3.40 27.03
CA ALA A 105 -17.21 2.50 28.03
C ALA A 105 -16.31 2.36 29.27
N VAL A 106 -14.99 2.36 29.09
CA VAL A 106 -14.00 2.29 30.19
C VAL A 106 -13.93 3.60 31.00
N ALA A 107 -14.33 4.74 30.41
CA ALA A 107 -14.35 6.03 31.09
C ALA A 107 -15.49 6.21 32.12
N ARG A 108 -16.46 5.28 32.20
CA ARG A 108 -17.46 5.26 33.29
C ARG A 108 -16.85 4.66 34.56
N LYS A 109 -16.07 5.48 35.26
CA LYS A 109 -15.53 5.23 36.60
C LYS A 109 -16.67 4.88 37.58
N PRO A 110 -16.57 3.85 38.44
CA PRO A 110 -17.52 3.70 39.53
C PRO A 110 -17.26 4.83 40.52
N ALA A 111 -18.31 5.59 40.82
CA ALA A 111 -18.29 6.63 41.84
C ALA A 111 -17.95 5.99 43.19
N VAL A 112 -16.80 6.38 43.74
CA VAL A 112 -16.39 6.04 45.10
C VAL A 112 -17.40 6.64 46.07
N SER A 113 -18.12 5.79 46.80
CA SER A 113 -18.98 6.18 47.92
C SER A 113 -18.10 6.72 49.04
N GLY A 114 -18.04 8.05 49.13
CA GLY A 114 -17.37 8.78 50.20
C GLY A 114 -18.12 8.62 51.51
N ALA A 115 -17.35 8.34 52.55
CA ALA A 115 -17.77 8.26 53.94
C ALA A 115 -18.62 9.47 54.40
N LYS A 116 -19.70 9.18 55.12
CA LYS A 116 -20.22 10.08 56.16
C LYS A 116 -20.11 9.37 57.51
N ALA A 117 -19.09 9.77 58.26
CA ALA A 117 -19.03 9.60 59.70
C ALA A 117 -20.09 10.50 60.36
N GLY A 118 -20.88 9.95 61.29
CA GLY A 118 -21.89 10.70 62.01
C GLY A 118 -22.49 9.94 63.19
N LYS A 119 -21.77 9.96 64.32
CA LYS A 119 -22.31 10.05 65.70
C LYS A 119 -23.52 9.18 66.08
N LYS A 120 -23.31 8.20 66.96
CA LYS A 120 -23.86 8.17 68.34
C LYS A 120 -23.52 6.84 69.03
N ALA A 121 -22.56 6.90 69.96
CA ALA A 121 -22.64 6.09 71.16
C ALA A 121 -23.87 6.55 71.96
N GLN A 122 -24.68 5.61 72.45
CA GLN A 122 -25.31 5.61 73.77
C GLN A 122 -26.53 4.69 73.78
N GLY A 123 -26.50 3.71 74.69
CA GLY A 123 -27.72 3.26 75.37
C GLY A 123 -28.18 1.84 75.11
N LYS A 124 -27.80 0.96 76.05
CA LYS A 124 -28.76 0.34 76.96
C LYS A 124 -29.74 -0.67 76.34
N GLY A 125 -29.48 -1.94 76.63
CA GLY A 125 -30.53 -2.78 77.20
C GLY A 125 -30.80 -4.12 76.52
N ARG A 126 -30.41 -5.17 77.26
CA ARG A 126 -31.37 -6.11 77.88
C ARG A 126 -31.97 -7.21 76.97
N LYS A 127 -31.68 -8.44 77.40
CA LYS A 127 -32.46 -9.71 77.24
C LYS A 127 -32.52 -10.24 75.79
N GLY A 128 -32.43 -11.53 75.53
CA GLY A 128 -32.39 -12.71 76.38
C GLY A 128 -32.77 -13.92 75.50
N LYS A 129 -32.12 -15.05 75.79
CA LYS A 129 -32.57 -16.44 75.69
C LYS A 129 -33.68 -16.82 74.68
N GLY A 130 -33.37 -17.85 73.90
CA GLY A 130 -34.31 -18.74 73.25
C GLY A 130 -33.54 -19.80 72.49
#